data_AF-A0A182WNK9-F1
#
_entry.id   AF-A0A182WNK9-F1
#
_cell.length_a   1.000
_cell.length_b   1.000
_cell.length_c   1.000
_cell.angle_alpha   90.00
_cell.angle_beta   90.00
_cell.angle_gamma   90.00
#
_symmetry.space_group_name_H-M   'P 1'
#
loop_
_entity.id
_entity.type
_entity.pdbx_description
1 polymer ?
#
loop_
_entity_poly.entity_id
_entity_poly.type
_entity_poly.pdbx_seq_one_letter_code
_entity_poly.pdbx_strand_id
1 'polypeptide(L)'
;MKFSALLVGIMFLSFALCAPSAEEYRRVRRTMGAGDSFINCLAIGNSAQRICSYDLGLLEAIEQQQKNGSRTCPEGKVFYRRCNACKCGQDGAFDCSTDLCGEDFFHTNGLPRYW
;
A
#
# COMPACT_ATOMS: atom_id res chain seq x y z
N MET A 1 33.61 53.44 -26.12
CA MET A 1 33.87 52.01 -26.34
C MET A 1 32.98 51.23 -25.37
N LYS A 2 31.74 50.92 -25.82
CA LYS A 2 31.17 49.56 -25.91
C LYS A 2 31.14 48.76 -24.58
N PHE A 3 30.06 48.97 -23.83
CA PHE A 3 29.57 48.05 -22.81
C PHE A 3 28.93 46.83 -23.50
N SER A 4 29.60 45.69 -23.55
CA SER A 4 29.02 44.39 -23.95
C SER A 4 29.98 43.24 -23.66
N ALA A 5 29.74 42.55 -22.56
CA ALA A 5 30.11 41.16 -22.29
C ALA A 5 29.25 40.73 -21.09
N LEU A 6 27.92 40.72 -21.23
CA LEU A 6 27.14 39.54 -21.63
C LEU A 6 27.57 38.25 -20.91
N LEU A 7 26.73 37.89 -19.94
CA LEU A 7 26.19 36.54 -19.75
C LEU A 7 27.15 35.44 -19.25
N VAL A 8 27.59 35.55 -17.99
CA VAL A 8 28.07 34.36 -17.24
C VAL A 8 27.29 34.14 -15.93
N GLY A 9 26.49 35.11 -15.48
CA GLY A 9 25.64 34.96 -14.30
C GLY A 9 24.18 34.95 -14.71
N ILE A 10 23.39 34.04 -14.14
CA ILE A 10 21.92 33.91 -14.29
C ILE A 10 21.50 32.97 -15.43
N MET A 11 22.14 31.80 -15.51
CA MET A 11 21.49 30.56 -15.99
C MET A 11 21.16 29.65 -14.80
N PHE A 12 20.63 30.22 -13.72
CA PHE A 12 20.10 29.51 -12.55
C PHE A 12 18.57 29.66 -12.42
N LEU A 13 17.89 29.87 -13.54
CA LEU A 13 16.42 29.87 -13.65
C LEU A 13 15.98 28.75 -14.60
N SER A 14 16.29 27.52 -14.22
CA SER A 14 15.72 26.31 -14.80
C SER A 14 15.74 25.25 -13.71
N PHE A 15 14.68 24.46 -13.65
CA PHE A 15 14.32 23.56 -12.55
C PHE A 15 13.64 24.25 -11.35
N ALA A 16 12.56 24.97 -11.66
CA ALA A 16 11.33 24.73 -10.88
C ALA A 16 10.99 23.24 -11.04
N LEU A 17 11.58 22.42 -10.18
CA LEU A 17 11.18 21.04 -9.96
C LEU A 17 9.69 21.09 -9.69
N CYS A 18 8.91 20.62 -10.66
CA CYS A 18 7.57 20.15 -10.42
C CYS A 18 7.67 19.19 -9.24
N ALA A 19 7.24 19.64 -8.07
CA ALA A 19 6.90 18.71 -7.01
C ALA A 19 5.89 17.74 -7.66
N PRO A 20 6.11 16.42 -7.64
CA PRO A 20 4.97 15.54 -7.84
C PRO A 20 3.99 15.97 -6.76
N SER A 21 2.79 16.39 -7.19
CA SER A 21 1.66 16.58 -6.30
C SER A 21 1.71 15.42 -5.33
N ALA A 22 1.83 15.71 -4.04
CA ALA A 22 1.66 14.70 -3.01
C ALA A 22 0.32 14.05 -3.35
N GLU A 23 0.42 12.88 -3.97
CA GLU A 23 -0.73 12.06 -4.29
C GLU A 23 -1.18 11.66 -2.90
N GLU A 24 -2.10 12.48 -2.38
CA GLU A 24 -2.83 12.23 -1.18
C GLU A 24 -3.40 10.86 -1.41
N TYR A 25 -2.71 9.86 -0.86
CA TYR A 25 -3.10 8.47 -0.84
C TYR A 25 -4.49 8.51 -0.25
N ARG A 26 -5.49 8.58 -1.13
CA ARG A 26 -6.88 8.62 -0.74
C ARG A 26 -7.00 7.37 0.09
N ARG A 27 -7.15 7.59 1.40
CA ARG A 27 -7.23 6.57 2.44
C ARG A 27 -8.56 5.88 2.20
N VAL A 28 -8.67 5.10 1.13
CA VAL A 28 -9.89 4.36 0.80
C VAL A 28 -9.84 3.14 1.69
N ARG A 29 -10.26 3.35 2.94
CA ARG A 29 -10.68 2.28 3.83
C ARG A 29 -11.91 1.66 3.18
N ARG A 30 -11.70 0.76 2.23
CA ARG A 30 -12.77 -0.02 1.60
C ARG A 30 -13.21 -1.02 2.65
N THR A 31 -14.22 -0.67 3.43
CA THR A 31 -14.97 -1.64 4.22
C THR A 31 -15.67 -2.57 3.25
N MET A 32 -15.26 -3.84 3.23
CA MET A 32 -15.98 -4.89 2.51
C MET A 32 -16.73 -5.70 3.56
N GLY A 33 -18.04 -5.89 3.42
CA GLY A 33 -18.82 -6.61 4.43
C GLY A 33 -20.31 -6.45 4.25
N ALA A 34 -21.07 -7.34 4.90
CA ALA A 34 -22.53 -7.30 4.98
C ALA A 34 -22.94 -7.39 6.46
N GLY A 35 -23.93 -6.59 6.87
CA GLY A 35 -24.37 -6.53 8.27
C GLY A 35 -23.26 -5.99 9.20
N ASP A 36 -22.99 -6.67 10.31
CA ASP A 36 -22.00 -6.23 11.32
C ASP A 36 -20.57 -6.73 11.06
N SER A 37 -20.34 -7.50 9.97
CA SER A 37 -19.05 -8.15 9.68
C SER A 37 -18.29 -7.40 8.58
N PHE A 38 -17.62 -6.32 8.95
CA PHE A 38 -16.80 -5.53 8.03
C PHE A 38 -15.33 -5.92 8.12
N ILE A 39 -14.75 -6.33 7.01
CA ILE A 39 -13.30 -6.45 6.87
C ILE A 39 -12.72 -5.12 6.39
N ASN A 40 -11.67 -4.66 7.07
CA ASN A 40 -10.94 -3.45 6.72
C ASN A 40 -9.60 -3.84 6.11
N CYS A 41 -9.13 -3.07 5.12
CA CYS A 41 -7.88 -3.35 4.43
C CYS A 41 -6.94 -2.14 4.44
N LEU A 42 -5.68 -2.38 4.78
CA LEU A 42 -4.56 -1.44 4.75
C LEU A 42 -3.65 -1.75 3.54
N ALA A 43 -3.21 -0.71 2.82
CA ALA A 43 -2.22 -0.86 1.76
C ALA A 43 -0.80 -0.90 2.33
N ILE A 44 0.06 -1.77 1.78
CA ILE A 44 1.48 -1.82 2.16
C ILE A 44 2.29 -0.92 1.22
N GLY A 45 2.59 0.31 1.63
CA GLY A 45 3.30 1.29 0.81
C GLY A 45 2.60 1.53 -0.55
N ASN A 46 3.39 1.56 -1.64
CA ASN A 46 2.87 1.70 -3.01
C ASN A 46 2.47 0.35 -3.66
N SER A 47 2.42 -0.74 -2.89
CA SER A 47 2.11 -2.06 -3.44
C SER A 47 0.61 -2.24 -3.67
N ALA A 48 0.24 -3.00 -4.71
CA ALA A 48 -1.13 -3.48 -4.89
C ALA A 48 -1.58 -4.43 -3.75
N GLN A 49 -0.62 -4.94 -2.97
CA GLN A 49 -0.88 -5.84 -1.86
C GLN A 49 -1.53 -5.11 -0.69
N ARG A 50 -2.60 -5.71 -0.17
CA ARG A 50 -3.34 -5.22 0.99
C ARG A 50 -3.35 -6.26 2.10
N ILE A 51 -3.28 -5.78 3.33
CA ILE A 51 -3.50 -6.55 4.55
C ILE A 51 -4.91 -6.25 5.00
N CYS A 52 -5.72 -7.27 5.20
CA CYS A 52 -7.11 -7.14 5.59
C CYS A 52 -7.36 -7.83 6.93
N SER A 53 -8.15 -7.22 7.80
CA SER A 53 -8.55 -7.84 9.07
C SER A 53 -9.90 -7.31 9.53
N TYR A 54 -10.59 -8.12 10.33
CA TYR A 54 -11.76 -7.71 11.10
C TYR A 54 -11.35 -7.00 12.40
N ASP A 55 -10.13 -7.24 12.89
CA ASP A 55 -9.54 -6.56 14.05
C ASP A 55 -8.92 -5.22 13.60
N LEU A 56 -9.57 -4.12 13.95
CA LEU A 56 -9.06 -2.78 13.65
C LEU A 56 -7.77 -2.45 14.41
N GLY A 57 -7.66 -2.88 15.67
CA GLY A 57 -6.46 -2.64 16.47
C GLY A 57 -5.23 -3.32 15.87
N LEU A 58 -5.41 -4.48 15.25
CA LEU A 58 -4.35 -5.13 14.48
C LEU A 58 -3.89 -4.29 13.29
N LEU A 59 -4.82 -3.74 12.51
CA LEU A 59 -4.48 -2.93 11.34
C LEU A 59 -3.76 -1.64 11.75
N GLU A 60 -4.20 -1.01 12.85
CA GLU A 60 -3.56 0.18 13.41
C GLU A 60 -2.13 -0.13 13.89
N ALA A 61 -1.93 -1.26 14.58
CA ALA A 61 -0.60 -1.70 15.02
C ALA A 61 0.35 -1.94 13.83
N ILE A 62 -0.14 -2.61 12.76
CA ILE A 62 0.64 -2.85 11.54
C ILE A 62 0.97 -1.52 10.84
N GLU A 63 0.01 -0.61 10.73
CA GLU A 63 0.24 0.71 10.12
C GLU A 63 1.29 1.52 10.91
N GLN A 64 1.24 1.48 12.24
CA GLN A 64 2.23 2.13 13.10
C GLN A 64 3.63 1.53 12.92
N GLN A 65 3.74 0.19 12.87
CA GLN A 65 5.01 -0.48 12.59
C GLN A 65 5.58 -0.03 11.23
N GLN A 66 4.73 0.04 10.19
CA GLN A 66 5.12 0.51 8.86
C GLN A 66 5.60 1.97 8.85
N LYS A 67 4.94 2.87 9.58
CA LYS A 67 5.37 4.27 9.73
C LYS A 67 6.74 4.39 10.40
N ASN A 68 7.05 3.47 11.32
CA ASN A 68 8.35 3.39 11.97
C ASN A 68 9.41 2.70 11.09
N GLY A 69 9.10 2.39 9.83
CA GLY A 69 10.00 1.71 8.89
C GLY A 69 10.08 0.20 9.09
N SER A 70 9.33 -0.36 10.04
CA SER A 70 9.26 -1.81 10.27
C SER A 70 8.18 -2.45 9.42
N ARG A 71 8.50 -3.57 8.76
CA ARG A 71 7.52 -4.39 8.02
C ARG A 71 7.01 -5.59 8.82
N THR A 72 7.33 -5.63 10.11
CA THR A 72 6.88 -6.68 11.02
C THR A 72 5.38 -6.57 11.25
N CYS A 73 4.75 -7.70 11.55
CA CYS A 73 3.41 -7.76 12.12
C CYS A 73 3.48 -8.08 13.62
N PRO A 74 2.39 -7.90 14.40
CA PRO A 74 2.35 -8.34 15.79
C PRO A 74 2.25 -9.86 15.89
N GLU A 75 3.11 -10.47 16.72
CA GLU A 75 3.19 -11.93 16.90
C GLU A 75 1.83 -12.56 17.21
N GLY A 76 1.58 -13.72 16.61
CA GLY A 76 0.40 -14.55 16.88
C GLY A 76 -0.90 -14.03 16.29
N LYS A 77 -0.92 -12.81 15.75
CA LYS A 77 -2.10 -12.23 15.11
C LYS A 77 -2.33 -12.83 13.73
N VAL A 78 -3.62 -12.94 13.38
CA VAL A 78 -4.09 -13.44 12.09
C VAL A 78 -4.68 -12.29 11.29
N PHE A 79 -4.30 -12.21 10.02
CA PHE A 79 -4.83 -11.26 9.04
C PHE A 79 -4.96 -11.96 7.69
N TYR A 80 -5.52 -11.27 6.70
CA TYR A 80 -5.76 -11.80 5.37
C TYR A 80 -4.95 -11.04 4.33
N ARG A 81 -4.41 -11.76 3.36
CA ARG A 81 -3.85 -11.20 2.13
C ARG A 81 -4.58 -11.82 0.96
N ARG A 82 -5.29 -10.99 0.20
CA ARG A 82 -6.28 -11.48 -0.77
C ARG A 82 -7.30 -12.36 -0.04
N CYS A 83 -7.49 -13.60 -0.47
CA CYS A 83 -8.33 -14.59 0.20
C CYS A 83 -7.59 -15.43 1.26
N ASN A 84 -6.25 -15.39 1.29
CA ASN A 84 -5.45 -16.28 2.11
C ASN A 84 -5.31 -15.76 3.54
N ALA A 85 -5.48 -16.65 4.52
CA ALA A 85 -5.24 -16.35 5.92
C ALA A 85 -3.74 -16.42 6.22
N CYS A 86 -3.24 -15.42 6.93
CA CYS A 86 -1.84 -15.27 7.29
C CYS A 86 -1.68 -15.17 8.80
N LYS A 87 -0.70 -15.87 9.37
CA LYS A 87 -0.36 -15.81 10.79
C LYS A 87 1.02 -15.19 10.97
N CYS A 88 1.10 -14.20 11.86
CA CYS A 88 2.38 -13.60 12.21
C CYS A 88 3.19 -14.49 13.16
N GLY A 89 4.44 -14.74 12.81
CA GLY A 89 5.46 -15.39 13.63
C GLY A 89 6.12 -14.43 14.63
N GLN A 90 7.06 -14.95 15.42
CA GLN A 90 7.71 -14.21 16.51
C GLN A 90 8.74 -13.18 16.02
N ASP A 91 9.33 -13.44 14.86
CA ASP A 91 10.29 -12.56 14.18
C ASP A 91 9.60 -11.46 13.35
N GLY A 92 8.26 -11.41 13.38
CA GLY A 92 7.47 -10.53 12.55
C GLY A 92 7.38 -10.96 11.08
N ALA A 93 7.94 -12.12 10.72
CA ALA A 93 7.60 -12.80 9.48
C ALA A 93 6.18 -13.38 9.59
N PHE A 94 5.58 -13.75 8.46
CA PHE A 94 4.26 -14.36 8.47
C PHE A 94 4.16 -15.44 7.40
N ASP A 95 3.39 -16.47 7.72
CA ASP A 95 3.05 -17.54 6.81
C ASP A 95 1.57 -17.44 6.44
N CYS A 96 1.28 -17.59 5.16
CA CYS A 96 -0.08 -17.56 4.63
C CYS A 96 -0.47 -18.91 4.05
N SER A 97 -1.76 -19.22 4.04
CA SER A 97 -2.27 -20.26 3.14
C SER A 97 -1.99 -19.91 1.68
N THR A 98 -2.00 -20.92 0.82
CA THR A 98 -1.65 -20.82 -0.60
C THR A 98 -2.82 -21.15 -1.52
N ASP A 99 -4.04 -20.89 -1.05
CA ASP A 99 -5.26 -21.10 -1.79
C ASP A 99 -5.30 -20.14 -2.98
N LEU A 100 -5.87 -20.63 -4.09
CA LEU A 100 -6.14 -19.81 -5.26
C LEU A 100 -7.34 -18.92 -4.96
N CYS A 101 -7.14 -17.61 -5.11
CA CYS A 101 -8.18 -16.62 -4.91
C CYS A 101 -8.99 -16.41 -6.19
N GLY A 102 -10.24 -15.97 -6.07
CA GLY A 102 -11.09 -15.73 -7.25
C GLY A 102 -10.45 -14.80 -8.29
N GLU A 103 -9.69 -13.80 -7.84
CA GLU A 103 -8.91 -12.88 -8.68
C GLU A 103 -7.78 -13.54 -9.51
N ASP A 104 -7.38 -14.76 -9.15
CA ASP A 104 -6.46 -15.58 -9.96
C ASP A 104 -7.17 -16.18 -11.18
N PHE A 105 -8.51 -16.26 -11.17
CA PHE A 105 -9.31 -16.81 -12.27
C PHE A 105 -10.01 -15.73 -13.11
N PHE A 106 -10.24 -14.54 -12.55
CA PHE A 106 -10.95 -13.44 -13.22
C PHE A 106 -10.06 -12.22 -13.41
N HIS A 107 -10.24 -11.54 -14.53
CA HIS A 107 -9.74 -10.19 -14.75
C HIS A 107 -10.52 -9.17 -13.91
N THR A 108 -9.99 -7.96 -13.75
CA THR A 108 -10.68 -6.86 -13.04
C THR A 108 -11.98 -6.41 -13.73
N ASN A 109 -12.18 -6.76 -15.00
CA ASN A 109 -13.42 -6.55 -15.74
C ASN A 109 -14.45 -7.69 -15.54
N GLY A 110 -14.14 -8.68 -14.70
CA GLY A 110 -15.03 -9.80 -14.39
C GLY A 110 -14.98 -10.96 -15.39
N LEU A 111 -14.18 -10.88 -16.45
CA LEU A 111 -14.05 -11.97 -17.42
C LEU A 111 -13.08 -13.06 -16.93
N PRO A 112 -13.34 -14.35 -17.21
CA PRO A 112 -12.41 -15.43 -16.93
C PRO A 112 -11.07 -15.23 -17.66
N ARG A 113 -9.95 -15.59 -17.03
CA ARG A 113 -8.59 -15.48 -17.60
C ARG A 113 -8.21 -16.62 -18.53
N TYR A 114 -8.85 -17.78 -18.37
CA TYR A 114 -8.43 -19.04 -19.01
C TYR A 114 -9.43 -19.53 -20.07
N TRP A 115 -10.37 -18.69 -20.51
CA TRP A 115 -11.38 -18.98 -21.52
C TRP A 115 -11.21 -18.11 -22.76
#